data_AF-A0A436H2U1-F1
#
_entry.id   AF-A0A436H2U1-F1
#
_cell.length_a   1.000
_cell.length_b   1.000
_cell.length_c   1.000
_cell.angle_alpha   90.00
_cell.angle_beta   90.00
_cell.angle_gamma   90.00
#
_symmetry.space_group_name_H-M   'P 1'
#
loop_
_entity.id
_entity.type
_entity.pdbx_description
1 polymer ?
#
loop_
_entity_poly.entity_id
_entity_poly.type
_entity_poly.pdbx_seq_one_letter_code
_entity_poly.pdbx_strand_id
1 'polypeptide(L)' 'MLKFGLKLAAAATVFAGIAFASPAMAQDGQKTFYLLSHGGPSDAFWLDWNAGATKACDQLKVTCKIS' A
#
# COMPACT_ATOMS: atom_id res chain seq x y z
N MET A 1 -10.82 12.96 -46.45
CA MET A 1 -11.27 13.58 -45.17
C MET A 1 -11.30 12.59 -44.00
N LEU A 2 -11.50 11.28 -44.22
CA LEU A 2 -11.57 10.25 -43.16
C LEU A 2 -10.27 10.06 -42.32
N LYS A 3 -9.09 10.33 -42.91
CA LYS A 3 -7.78 10.16 -42.24
C LYS A 3 -7.47 11.23 -41.19
N PHE A 4 -8.13 12.39 -41.23
CA PHE A 4 -7.94 13.46 -40.25
C PHE A 4 -8.78 13.26 -38.98
N GLY A 5 -10.00 12.72 -39.10
CA GLY A 5 -10.86 12.41 -37.96
C GLY A 5 -10.27 11.31 -37.05
N LEU A 6 -9.58 10.34 -37.63
CA LEU A 6 -8.92 9.27 -36.88
C LEU A 6 -7.75 9.78 -36.01
N LYS A 7 -7.06 10.84 -36.45
CA LYS A 7 -5.96 11.46 -35.69
C LYS A 7 -6.47 12.31 -34.52
N LEU A 8 -7.64 12.95 -34.66
CA LEU A 8 -8.27 13.67 -33.55
C LEU A 8 -8.83 12.72 -32.49
N ALA A 9 -9.43 11.60 -32.89
CA ALA A 9 -9.93 10.60 -31.95
C ALA A 9 -8.81 9.97 -31.09
N ALA A 10 -7.64 9.73 -31.69
CA ALA A 10 -6.48 9.18 -30.99
C ALA A 10 -5.84 10.19 -30.02
N ALA A 11 -5.93 11.49 -30.29
CA ALA A 11 -5.43 12.52 -29.38
C ALA A 11 -6.34 12.66 -28.14
N ALA A 12 -7.67 12.63 -28.34
CA ALA A 12 -8.64 12.79 -27.26
C ALA A 12 -8.59 11.66 -26.21
N THR A 13 -8.29 10.42 -26.61
CA THR A 13 -8.17 9.29 -25.68
C THR A 13 -6.91 9.35 -24.80
N VAL A 14 -5.81 9.93 -25.30
CA VAL A 14 -4.58 10.12 -24.52
C VAL A 14 -4.79 11.16 -23.43
N PHE A 15 -5.48 12.27 -23.71
CA PHE A 15 -5.76 13.31 -22.71
C PHE A 15 -6.77 12.85 -21.65
N ALA A 16 -7.73 11.99 -22.00
CA ALA A 16 -8.66 11.41 -21.04
C ALA A 16 -7.95 10.48 -20.03
N GLY A 17 -6.91 9.74 -20.44
CA GLY A 17 -6.15 8.87 -19.54
C GLY A 17 -5.31 9.61 -18.49
N ILE A 18 -4.84 10.82 -18.81
CA ILE A 18 -4.00 11.63 -17.92
C ILE A 18 -4.85 12.35 -16.86
N ALA A 19 -6.09 12.73 -17.19
CA ALA A 19 -7.00 13.39 -16.25
C ALA A 19 -7.48 12.49 -15.09
N PHE A 20 -7.45 11.15 -15.27
CA PHE A 20 -7.74 10.17 -14.22
C PHE A 20 -6.49 9.53 -13.63
N ALA A 21 -5.30 9.88 -14.13
CA ALA A 21 -4.04 9.57 -13.46
C ALA A 21 -3.83 10.58 -12.32
N SER A 22 -4.76 10.61 -11.36
CA SER A 22 -4.45 11.15 -10.04
C SER A 22 -3.15 10.47 -9.60
N PRO A 23 -2.13 11.23 -9.14
CA PRO A 23 -1.03 10.57 -8.45
C PRO A 23 -1.69 9.71 -7.39
N ALA A 24 -1.44 8.40 -7.42
CA ALA A 24 -1.71 7.57 -6.27
C ALA A 24 -0.88 8.24 -5.17
N MET A 25 -1.54 9.06 -4.35
CA MET A 25 -0.90 9.70 -3.22
C MET A 25 -0.46 8.53 -2.37
N ALA A 26 0.80 8.15 -2.52
CA ALA A 26 1.44 7.20 -1.63
C ALA A 26 1.15 7.79 -0.26
N GLN A 27 0.28 7.14 0.50
CA GLN A 27 -0.20 7.69 1.77
C GLN A 27 1.05 8.01 2.60
N ASP A 28 1.37 9.30 2.69
CA ASP A 28 2.62 9.86 3.25
C ASP A 28 2.66 9.67 4.78
N GLY A 29 1.61 9.09 5.35
CA GLY A 29 1.58 8.60 6.72
C GLY A 29 2.35 7.30 6.89
N GLN A 30 2.94 7.14 8.07
CA GLN A 30 3.53 5.89 8.52
C GLN A 30 2.53 4.74 8.30
N LYS A 31 2.94 3.67 7.58
CA LYS A 31 2.05 2.52 7.34
C LYS A 31 1.74 1.85 8.68
N THR A 32 0.54 1.31 8.83
CA THR A 32 0.16 0.54 10.02
C THR A 32 -0.04 -0.92 9.65
N PHE A 33 0.67 -1.82 10.32
CA PHE A 33 0.49 -3.25 10.19
C PHE A 33 -0.32 -3.79 11.36
N TYR A 34 -1.36 -4.55 11.06
CA TYR A 34 -2.17 -5.28 12.03
C TYR A 34 -1.81 -6.76 11.94
N LEU A 35 -1.22 -7.30 13.02
CA LEU A 35 -0.85 -8.70 13.11
C LEU A 35 -1.76 -9.37 14.13
N LEU A 36 -2.46 -10.42 13.69
CA LEU A 36 -3.26 -11.28 14.56
C LEU A 36 -2.40 -12.45 15.02
N SER A 37 -2.05 -12.46 16.30
CA SER A 37 -1.43 -13.56 17.01
C SER A 37 -2.51 -14.36 17.76
N HIS A 38 -2.34 -15.67 17.87
CA HIS A 38 -3.32 -16.56 18.53
C HIS A 38 -2.74 -17.22 19.78
N GLY A 39 -1.66 -16.65 20.31
CA GLY A 39 -0.98 -17.11 21.50
C GLY A 39 -1.54 -16.53 22.77
N GLY A 40 -1.61 -17.37 23.82
CA GLY A 40 -1.77 -16.85 25.17
C GLY A 40 -0.55 -16.01 25.60
N PRO A 41 -0.70 -15.11 26.58
CA PRO A 41 0.37 -14.21 27.05
C PRO A 41 1.58 -14.93 27.68
N SER A 42 1.50 -16.25 27.86
CA SER A 42 2.54 -17.09 28.44
C SER A 42 3.12 -18.13 27.48
N ASP A 43 2.65 -18.18 26.23
CA ASP A 43 3.18 -19.13 25.24
C ASP A 43 4.53 -18.60 24.72
N ALA A 44 5.59 -19.36 24.97
CA ALA A 44 6.96 -18.96 24.65
C ALA A 44 7.16 -18.68 23.16
N PHE A 45 6.52 -19.45 22.27
CA PHE A 45 6.63 -19.21 20.83
C PHE A 45 6.03 -17.86 20.45
N TRP A 46 4.86 -17.53 21.01
CA TRP A 46 4.16 -16.29 20.69
C TRP A 46 4.82 -15.05 21.29
N LEU A 47 5.47 -15.18 22.44
CA LEU A 47 6.29 -14.11 23.01
C LEU A 47 7.45 -13.75 22.08
N ASP A 48 8.21 -14.74 21.62
CA ASP A 48 9.34 -14.53 20.73
C ASP A 48 8.90 -14.05 19.33
N TRP A 49 7.80 -14.61 18.82
CA TRP A 49 7.19 -14.15 17.56
C TRP A 49 6.79 -12.67 17.64
N ASN A 50 6.10 -12.26 18.70
CA ASN A 50 5.64 -10.88 18.86
C ASN A 50 6.82 -9.90 19.04
N ALA A 51 7.88 -10.32 19.75
CA ALA A 51 9.11 -9.55 19.87
C ALA A 51 9.81 -9.37 18.50
N GLY A 52 9.92 -10.45 17.72
CA GLY A 52 10.48 -10.42 16.37
C GLY A 52 9.69 -9.53 15.41
N ALA A 53 8.36 -9.64 15.43
CA ALA A 53 7.47 -8.82 14.61
C ALA A 53 7.57 -7.33 14.98
N THR A 54 7.65 -7.00 16.27
CA THR A 54 7.85 -5.62 16.74
C THR A 54 9.17 -5.06 16.21
N LYS A 55 10.27 -5.81 16.33
CA LYS A 55 11.58 -5.40 15.82
C LYS A 55 11.58 -5.18 14.31
N ALA A 56 10.89 -6.01 13.55
CA ALA A 56 10.75 -5.83 12.11
C ALA A 56 9.95 -4.55 11.77
N CYS A 57 8.86 -4.28 12.51
CA CYS A 57 8.09 -3.04 12.37
C CYS A 57 8.95 -1.78 12.62
N ASP A 58 9.82 -1.80 13.64
CA ASP A 58 10.73 -0.70 13.94
C ASP A 58 11.72 -0.43 12.78
N GLN A 59 12.29 -1.50 12.22
CA GLN A 59 13.22 -1.42 11.10
C GLN A 59 12.56 -0.85 9.83
N LEU A 60 11.31 -1.23 9.60
CA LEU A 60 10.50 -0.74 8.48
C LEU A 60 9.91 0.65 8.73
N LYS A 61 10.08 1.20 9.93
CA LYS A 61 9.48 2.46 10.39
C LYS A 61 7.98 2.47 10.16
N VAL A 62 7.29 1.38 10.49
CA VAL A 62 5.82 1.26 10.43
C VAL A 62 5.23 1.25 11.84
N THR A 63 3.97 1.66 11.99
CA THR A 63 3.23 1.43 13.23
C THR A 63 2.81 -0.04 13.29
N CYS A 64 3.09 -0.73 14.40
CA CYS A 64 2.68 -2.11 14.61
C CYS A 64 1.50 -2.20 15.59
N LYS A 65 0.47 -2.98 15.25
CA LYS A 65 -0.63 -3.36 16.13
C LYS A 65 -0.68 -4.88 16.18
N ILE A 66 -0.11 -5.46 17.22
CA ILE A 66 -0.10 -6.91 17.45
C ILE A 66 -1.18 -7.21 18.49
N SER A 67 -2.13 -8.08 18.14
CA SER A 67 -3.23 -8.50 19.01
C SER A 67 -3.27 -10.01 19.14
#